data_AF-A0A382NZ31-F1
#
_entry.id   AF-A0A382NZ31-F1
#
_cell.length_a   1.000
_cell.length_b   1.000
_cell.length_c   1.000
_cell.angle_alpha   90.00
_cell.angle_beta   90.00
_cell.angle_gamma   90.00
#
_symmetry.space_group_name_H-M   'P 1'
#
loop_
_entity.id
_entity.type
_entity.pdbx_description
1 polymer ?
#
loop_
_entity_poly.entity_id
_entity_poly.type
_entity_poly.pdbx_seq_one_letter_code
_entity_poly.pdbx_strand_id
1 'polypeptide(L)' 'MAEAIYSITEKLDVPFIFKSSFDKANRSSAGSFRGPDMDEGLRILEDVKNEVDVPIL' A
#
# COMPACT_ATOMS: atom_id res chain seq x y z
N MET A 1 3.57 7.54 3.43
CA MET A 1 3.36 6.49 4.46
C MET A 1 4.36 5.36 4.33
N ALA A 2 4.53 4.74 3.14
CA ALA A 2 5.49 3.66 2.92
C ALA A 2 6.91 4.00 3.40
N GLU A 3 7.47 5.11 2.93
CA GLU A 3 8.80 5.61 3.33
C GLU A 3 8.93 5.76 4.85
N ALA A 4 7.98 6.42 5.51
CA ALA A 4 8.03 6.64 6.95
C ALA A 4 8.05 5.33 7.76
N ILE A 5 7.31 4.31 7.32
CA ILE A 5 7.30 2.99 7.98
C ILE A 5 8.61 2.26 7.67
N TYR A 6 9.07 2.31 6.42
CA TYR A 6 10.34 1.70 6.01
C TYR A 6 11.51 2.25 6.83
N SER A 7 11.62 3.57 7.00
CA SER A 7 12.66 4.20 7.84
C SER A 7 12.60 3.77 9.31
N ILE A 8 11.43 3.38 9.84
CA ILE A 8 11.31 2.87 11.21
C ILE A 8 11.79 1.41 11.25
N THR A 9 11.33 0.58 10.31
CA THR A 9 11.69 -0.84 10.27
C THR A 9 13.18 -1.04 9.97
N GLU A 10 13.77 -0.20 9.12
CA GLU A 10 15.21 -0.20 8.82
C GLU A 10 16.04 0.09 10.08
N LYS A 11 15.67 1.12 10.86
CA LYS A 11 16.35 1.46 12.13
C LYS A 11 16.28 0.36 13.18
N LEU A 12 15.26 -0.49 13.10
CA LEU A 12 15.01 -1.57 14.05
C LEU A 12 15.49 -2.94 13.54
N ASP A 13 16.08 -3.00 12.34
CA ASP A 13 16.50 -4.24 11.68
C ASP A 13 15.34 -5.26 11.52
N VAL A 14 14.16 -4.76 11.15
CA VAL A 14 12.95 -5.57 10.96
C VAL A 14 12.65 -5.70 9.46
N PRO A 15 12.50 -6.93 8.91
CA PRO A 15 12.08 -7.13 7.53
C PRO A 15 10.71 -6.50 7.25
N PHE A 16 10.59 -5.80 6.14
CA PHE A 16 9.40 -5.03 5.80
C PHE A 16 8.85 -5.38 4.41
N ILE A 17 7.53 -5.54 4.33
CA ILE A 17 6.76 -5.66 3.10
C ILE A 17 5.63 -4.64 3.19
N PHE A 18 5.55 -3.71 2.24
CA PHE A 18 4.49 -2.72 2.19
C PHE A 18 3.21 -3.35 1.66
N LYS A 19 2.08 -3.06 2.33
CA LYS A 19 0.77 -3.64 1.98
C LYS A 19 -0.28 -2.55 1.93
N SER A 20 -1.06 -2.51 0.86
CA SER A 20 -2.28 -1.71 0.79
C SER A 20 -3.37 -2.38 -0.04
N SER A 21 -4.63 -2.10 0.25
CA SER A 21 -5.75 -2.58 -0.57
C SER A 21 -6.21 -1.47 -1.50
N PHE A 22 -6.30 -1.74 -2.81
CA PHE A 22 -6.92 -0.83 -3.76
C PHE A 22 -8.46 -0.91 -3.77
N ASP A 23 -9.05 -2.04 -3.37
CA ASP A 23 -10.50 -2.19 -3.22
C ASP A 23 -10.89 -2.74 -1.84
N LYS A 24 -11.96 -2.18 -1.28
CA LYS A 24 -12.63 -2.65 -0.08
C LYS A 24 -13.97 -3.27 -0.47
N ALA A 25 -13.94 -4.51 -0.95
CA ALA A 25 -15.13 -5.21 -1.45
C ALA A 25 -16.22 -5.47 -0.40
N ASN A 26 -15.90 -5.35 0.88
CA ASN A 26 -16.73 -5.73 2.01
C ASN A 26 -17.21 -4.52 2.85
N ARG A 27 -17.53 -3.38 2.22
CA ARG A 27 -18.10 -2.24 2.95
C ARG A 27 -19.53 -2.55 3.42
N SER A 28 -19.82 -2.19 4.67
CA SER A 28 -21.16 -2.37 5.27
C SER A 28 -22.21 -1.41 4.70
N SER A 29 -21.80 -0.32 4.04
CA SER A 29 -22.67 0.65 3.39
C SER A 29 -22.32 0.77 1.91
N ALA A 30 -23.32 0.70 1.03
CA ALA A 30 -23.12 0.70 -0.42
C ALA A 30 -22.52 2.02 -0.96
N GLY A 31 -22.83 3.16 -0.34
CA GLY A 31 -22.31 4.48 -0.74
C GLY A 31 -20.89 4.77 -0.25
N SER A 32 -20.27 3.81 0.43
CA SER A 32 -18.91 3.96 0.94
C SER A 32 -17.86 3.95 -0.16
N PHE A 33 -16.90 4.88 -0.10
CA PHE A 33 -15.71 4.84 -0.96
C PHE A 33 -14.96 3.52 -0.80
N ARG A 34 -14.70 2.80 -1.89
CA ARG A 34 -14.04 1.49 -1.83
C ARG A 34 -12.53 1.54 -2.08
N GLY A 35 -12.04 2.66 -2.60
CA GLY A 35 -10.68 2.78 -3.09
C GLY A 35 -10.68 3.22 -4.56
N PRO A 36 -9.50 3.36 -5.17
CA PRO A 36 -9.38 3.51 -6.62
C PRO A 36 -9.91 2.26 -7.35
N ASP A 37 -9.95 2.31 -8.68
CA ASP A 37 -10.09 1.10 -9.48
C ASP A 37 -8.81 0.26 -9.44
N MET A 38 -8.87 -0.93 -10.03
CA MET A 38 -7.76 -1.88 -10.00
C MET A 38 -6.52 -1.34 -10.71
N ASP A 39 -6.68 -0.73 -11.88
CA ASP A 39 -5.55 -0.26 -12.70
C ASP A 39 -4.82 0.89 -12.01
N GLU A 40 -5.54 1.89 -11.50
CA GLU A 40 -4.93 2.98 -10.74
C GLU A 40 -4.35 2.48 -9.41
N GLY A 41 -5.02 1.53 -8.76
CA GLY A 41 -4.52 0.89 -7.55
C GLY A 41 -3.18 0.18 -7.74
N LEU A 42 -3.05 -0.59 -8.82
CA LEU A 42 -1.81 -1.29 -9.17
C LEU A 42 -0.71 -0.31 -9.57
N ARG A 43 -1.05 0.75 -10.31
CA ARG A 43 -0.11 1.82 -10.65
C ARG A 43 0.45 2.51 -9.40
N ILE A 44 -0.38 2.86 -8.43
CA ILE A 44 0.07 3.45 -7.17
C ILE A 44 1.00 2.49 -6.41
N LEU A 45 0.70 1.19 -6.39
CA LEU A 45 1.55 0.19 -5.75
C LEU A 45 2.89 0.01 -6.47
N GLU A 46 2.91 0.10 -7.80
CA GLU A 46 4.14 0.12 -8.61
C GLU A 46 4.99 1.36 -8.32
N ASP A 47 4.37 2.54 -8.25
CA ASP A 47 5.06 3.79 -7.90
C ASP A 47 5.71 3.68 -6.50
N VAL A 48 4.98 3.16 -5.50
CA VAL A 48 5.56 2.93 -4.15
C VAL A 48 6.74 1.97 -4.19
N LYS A 49 6.63 0.88 -4.97
CA LYS A 49 7.72 -0.09 -5.11
C LYS A 49 8.96 0.58 -5.71
N ASN A 50 8.79 1.42 -6.73
CA ASN A 50 9.90 2.05 -7.45
C ASN A 50 10.53 3.20 -6.64
N GLU A 51 9.73 3.97 -5.91
CA GLU A 51 10.22 5.13 -5.15
C GLU A 51 10.85 4.74 -3.81
N VAL A 52 10.30 3.73 -3.13
CA VAL A 52 10.72 3.33 -1.77
C VAL A 52 11.59 2.06 -1.78
N ASP A 53 11.64 1.33 -2.89
CA ASP A 53 12.39 0.07 -3.08
C ASP A 53 12.07 -1.00 -2.02
N VAL A 54 10.76 -1.24 -1.81
CA VAL A 54 10.26 -2.25 -0.86
C VAL A 54 9.39 -3.30 -1.55
N PRO A 55 9.41 -4.56 -1.07
CA PRO A 55 8.46 -5.57 -1.54
C PRO A 55 7.02 -5.14 -1.27
N ILE A 56 6.10 -5.50 -2.16
CA ILE A 56 4.66 -5.15 -2.07
C ILE A 56 3.81 -6.41 -1.87
N LEU A 57 2.72 -6.28 -1.11
CA LEU A 57 1.65 -7.27 -0.93
C LEU A 57 0.25 -6.64 -1.11
#